data_AF-A0AA36XKR8-F1
#
_entry.id   AF-A0AA36XKR8-F1
#
_cell.length_a   1.000
_cell.length_b   1.000
_cell.length_c   1.000
_cell.angle_alpha   90.00
_cell.angle_beta   90.00
_cell.angle_gamma   90.00
#
_symmetry.space_group_name_H-M   'P 1'
#
loop_
_entity.id
_entity.type
_entity.pdbx_description
1 polymer ?
#
loop_
_entity_poly.entity_id
_entity_poly.type
_entity_poly.pdbx_seq_one_letter_code
_entity_poly.pdbx_strand_id
1 'polypeptide(L)'
;MFQTTHHQPTDDKTTMENVNRIVAEGIAAVEAAQDFNALEQIKARYLGKTGGLTGLLKTLGQMSPEERKTIGAHINECKNQFQTAFNNKRDALNEAKLQAQLAAEALDITLPGRAQENGGLHPVTLTLQRVVELFHGMGFEVADGPEIEDDFHNFQALNIPANHPARAMQDTFYVENGDVLRTHTSPIQIRYMLDKKEPPIRIIAPGRVYRVDSDATHSPMFHQAEGLWVEEGVTFADLKVVFTDFIRRFFERDDLQVRFRPSFFPFTEPSAEIDIMGENGKWLEVGGCGMVHPNVLKNVNIDPEKYTGFAFGIGLDRFAMLRYNVNDLRLFFDNDLSVLSQFSRNKRKTWKEAISDLIKQLPTEFTLDSLYKYKQDLSELFLRNEHIEEKIRQTVQILEKNGDIERLDRGYYRKIRV
;
A
#
# COMPACT_ATOMS: atom_id res chain seq x y z
N MET A 1 34.54 -104.52 -12.58
CA MET A 1 33.16 -104.16 -12.95
C MET A 1 32.72 -103.08 -11.98
N PHE A 2 32.68 -101.82 -12.43
CA PHE A 2 31.44 -101.07 -12.70
C PHE A 2 30.74 -100.68 -11.38
N GLN A 3 30.58 -99.41 -10.99
CA GLN A 3 30.14 -98.26 -11.79
C GLN A 3 30.70 -96.93 -11.25
N THR A 4 31.24 -96.16 -12.19
CA THR A 4 31.33 -94.71 -12.19
C THR A 4 29.93 -94.09 -12.09
N THR A 5 29.67 -93.31 -11.04
CA THR A 5 28.58 -92.32 -11.06
C THR A 5 29.12 -91.07 -11.72
N HIS A 6 28.77 -90.90 -13.00
CA HIS A 6 28.92 -89.67 -13.76
C HIS A 6 28.33 -88.48 -12.98
N HIS A 7 29.16 -87.48 -12.72
CA HIS A 7 28.69 -86.11 -12.60
C HIS A 7 28.22 -85.71 -14.01
N GLN A 8 26.90 -85.61 -14.22
CA GLN A 8 26.38 -84.95 -15.41
C GLN A 8 26.70 -83.46 -15.28
N PRO A 9 27.38 -82.84 -16.26
CA PRO A 9 27.49 -81.39 -16.30
C PRO A 9 26.09 -80.86 -16.58
N THR A 10 25.40 -80.35 -15.57
CA THR A 10 24.22 -79.53 -15.79
C THR A 10 24.70 -78.24 -16.43
N ASP A 11 24.51 -78.15 -17.73
CA ASP A 11 24.92 -77.09 -18.64
C ASP A 11 24.78 -75.70 -17.99
N ASP A 12 25.90 -74.97 -17.80
CA ASP A 12 25.93 -73.62 -17.24
C ASP A 12 24.92 -72.69 -17.93
N LYS A 13 24.64 -72.94 -19.22
CA LYS A 13 23.62 -72.26 -20.03
C LYS A 13 22.20 -72.40 -19.46
N THR A 14 21.80 -73.60 -19.05
CA THR A 14 20.43 -73.86 -18.54
C THR A 14 20.20 -73.16 -17.21
N THR A 15 21.23 -73.05 -16.37
CA THR A 15 21.16 -72.32 -15.09
C THR A 15 21.04 -70.82 -15.33
N MET A 16 21.82 -70.25 -16.27
CA MET A 16 21.73 -68.83 -16.64
C MET A 16 20.38 -68.48 -17.29
N GLU A 17 19.85 -69.34 -18.17
CA GLU A 17 18.51 -69.17 -18.76
C GLU A 17 17.39 -69.17 -17.71
N ASN A 18 17.49 -70.02 -16.70
CA ASN A 18 16.51 -70.07 -15.61
C ASN A 18 16.56 -68.82 -14.71
N VAL A 19 17.76 -68.28 -14.45
CA VAL A 19 17.94 -67.02 -13.71
C VAL A 19 17.30 -65.86 -14.49
N ASN A 20 17.60 -65.75 -15.79
CA ASN A 20 17.04 -64.71 -16.66
C ASN A 20 15.51 -64.78 -16.73
N ARG A 21 14.93 -65.99 -16.84
CA ARG A 21 13.47 -66.19 -16.83
C ARG A 21 12.84 -65.71 -15.52
N ILE A 22 13.41 -66.08 -14.38
CA ILE A 22 12.89 -65.70 -13.06
C ILE A 22 12.95 -64.18 -12.85
N VAL A 23 14.01 -63.52 -13.33
CA VAL A 23 14.16 -62.06 -13.26
C VAL A 23 13.17 -61.37 -14.18
N ALA A 24 13.01 -61.84 -15.42
CA ALA A 24 12.05 -61.29 -16.38
C ALA A 24 10.61 -61.40 -15.85
N GLU A 25 10.23 -62.56 -15.29
CA GLU A 25 8.94 -62.75 -14.62
C GLU A 25 8.78 -61.82 -13.41
N GLY A 26 9.84 -61.63 -12.62
CA GLY A 26 9.84 -60.72 -11.48
C GLY A 26 9.69 -59.26 -11.89
N ILE A 27 10.42 -58.81 -12.92
CA ILE A 27 10.33 -57.45 -13.46
C ILE A 27 8.92 -57.22 -14.03
N ALA A 28 8.38 -58.15 -14.81
CA ALA A 28 7.01 -58.06 -15.33
C ALA A 28 5.97 -57.98 -14.20
N ALA A 29 6.15 -58.74 -13.11
CA ALA A 29 5.29 -58.67 -11.94
C ALA A 29 5.39 -57.30 -11.23
N VAL A 30 6.60 -56.75 -11.08
CA VAL A 30 6.83 -55.41 -10.54
C VAL A 30 6.13 -54.35 -11.41
N GLU A 31 6.29 -54.42 -12.73
CA GLU A 31 5.64 -53.49 -13.66
C GLU A 31 4.10 -53.55 -13.56
N ALA A 32 3.54 -54.75 -13.39
CA ALA A 32 2.11 -54.98 -13.22
C ALA A 32 1.55 -54.62 -11.83
N ALA A 33 2.40 -54.33 -10.84
CA ALA A 33 1.94 -53.99 -9.50
C ALA A 33 1.11 -52.69 -9.49
N GLN A 34 -0.08 -52.74 -8.89
CA GLN A 34 -1.01 -51.61 -8.86
C GLN A 34 -0.98 -50.81 -7.56
N ASP A 35 -0.46 -51.40 -6.47
CA ASP A 35 -0.38 -50.76 -5.17
C ASP A 35 0.86 -51.22 -4.38
N PHE A 36 1.10 -50.58 -3.24
CA PHE A 36 2.23 -50.90 -2.35
C PHE A 36 2.15 -52.30 -1.73
N ASN A 37 0.94 -52.83 -1.50
CA ASN A 37 0.78 -54.16 -0.92
C ASN A 37 1.18 -55.25 -1.93
N ALA A 38 0.76 -55.12 -3.18
CA ALA A 38 1.16 -55.98 -4.29
C ALA A 38 2.68 -55.90 -4.51
N LEU A 39 3.24 -54.68 -4.49
CA LEU A 39 4.68 -54.47 -4.66
C LEU A 39 5.49 -55.15 -3.54
N GLU A 40 5.09 -55.02 -2.27
CA GLU A 40 5.77 -55.70 -1.15
C GLU A 40 5.60 -57.23 -1.20
N GLN A 41 4.46 -57.75 -1.65
CA GLN A 41 4.28 -59.20 -1.89
C GLN A 41 5.24 -59.72 -2.96
N ILE A 42 5.44 -58.95 -4.05
CA ILE A 42 6.40 -59.27 -5.11
C ILE A 42 7.83 -59.26 -4.57
N LYS A 43 8.20 -58.26 -3.77
CA LYS A 43 9.50 -58.22 -3.09
C LYS A 43 9.73 -59.45 -2.22
N ALA A 44 8.74 -59.85 -1.42
CA ALA A 44 8.81 -61.05 -0.59
C ALA A 44 8.98 -62.33 -1.45
N ARG A 45 8.27 -62.44 -2.57
CA ARG A 45 8.32 -63.59 -3.49
C ARG A 45 9.67 -63.76 -4.19
N TYR A 46 10.35 -62.66 -4.54
CA TYR A 46 11.60 -62.73 -5.32
C TYR A 46 12.86 -62.49 -4.46
N LEU A 47 12.83 -61.54 -3.52
CA LEU A 47 13.97 -61.17 -2.65
C LEU A 47 13.84 -61.63 -1.18
N GLY A 48 12.72 -62.25 -0.80
CA GLY A 48 12.53 -62.76 0.57
C GLY A 48 13.48 -63.90 0.93
N LYS A 49 13.47 -64.34 2.20
CA LYS A 49 14.36 -65.40 2.74
C LYS A 49 14.24 -66.74 1.99
N THR A 50 13.08 -67.00 1.40
CA THR A 50 12.74 -68.17 0.56
C THR A 50 12.38 -67.75 -0.88
N GLY A 51 12.68 -66.52 -1.28
CA GLY A 51 12.30 -65.98 -2.57
C GLY A 51 13.11 -66.57 -3.73
N GLY A 52 12.59 -66.49 -4.96
CA GLY A 52 13.17 -67.11 -6.15
C GLY A 52 14.65 -66.75 -6.37
N LEU A 53 15.03 -65.47 -6.23
CA LEU A 53 16.42 -65.01 -6.43
C LEU A 53 17.33 -65.37 -5.24
N THR A 54 16.79 -65.31 -4.02
CA THR A 54 17.51 -65.73 -2.80
C THR A 54 17.74 -67.25 -2.77
N GLY A 55 16.81 -68.03 -3.32
CA GLY A 55 16.94 -69.48 -3.50
C GLY A 55 18.08 -69.84 -4.45
N LEU A 56 18.18 -69.15 -5.59
CA LEU A 56 19.27 -69.30 -6.56
C LEU A 56 20.64 -68.92 -5.98
N LEU A 57 20.71 -67.94 -5.08
CA LEU A 57 21.95 -67.62 -4.38
C LEU A 57 22.41 -68.74 -3.43
N LYS A 58 21.49 -69.54 -2.87
CA LYS A 58 21.83 -70.66 -1.97
C LYS A 58 22.41 -71.86 -2.73
N THR A 59 22.02 -72.06 -3.99
CA THR A 59 22.53 -73.17 -4.82
C THR A 59 23.99 -72.96 -5.23
N LEU A 60 24.51 -71.73 -5.21
CA LEU A 60 25.92 -71.42 -5.46
C LEU A 60 26.90 -72.11 -4.49
N GLY A 61 26.46 -72.45 -3.28
CA GLY A 61 27.28 -73.14 -2.27
C GLY A 61 27.67 -74.57 -2.68
N GLN A 62 26.98 -75.16 -3.65
CA GLN A 62 27.19 -76.53 -4.12
C GLN A 62 28.05 -76.61 -5.39
N MET A 63 28.42 -75.46 -5.98
CA MET A 63 29.15 -75.37 -7.26
C MET A 63 30.67 -75.28 -7.09
N SER A 64 31.43 -75.60 -8.16
CA SER A 64 32.90 -75.44 -8.18
C SER A 64 33.33 -73.96 -8.11
N PRO A 65 34.59 -73.65 -7.74
CA PRO A 65 35.05 -72.25 -7.63
C PRO A 65 34.94 -71.43 -8.92
N GLU A 66 35.18 -72.04 -10.09
CA GLU A 66 35.09 -71.35 -11.39
C GLU A 66 33.64 -71.09 -11.82
N GLU A 67 32.75 -72.08 -11.71
CA GLU A 67 31.31 -71.95 -12.04
C GLU A 67 30.62 -70.96 -11.09
N ARG A 68 30.96 -71.01 -9.79
CA ARG A 68 30.42 -70.10 -8.77
C ARG A 68 30.75 -68.64 -9.07
N LYS A 69 31.91 -68.34 -9.66
CA LYS A 69 32.31 -66.97 -10.00
C LYS A 69 31.45 -66.40 -11.12
N THR A 70 31.24 -67.17 -12.19
CA THR A 70 30.50 -66.73 -13.39
C THR A 70 29.00 -66.67 -13.11
N ILE A 71 28.42 -67.74 -12.53
CA ILE A 71 26.98 -67.81 -12.22
C ILE A 71 26.63 -66.84 -11.08
N GLY A 72 27.50 -66.70 -10.08
CA GLY A 72 27.30 -65.76 -8.98
C GLY A 72 27.32 -64.29 -9.42
N ALA A 73 28.20 -63.92 -10.36
CA ALA A 73 28.20 -62.59 -10.96
C ALA A 73 26.88 -62.31 -11.71
N HIS A 74 26.42 -63.27 -12.52
CA HIS A 74 25.18 -63.15 -13.28
C HIS A 74 23.93 -63.05 -12.39
N ILE A 75 23.85 -63.85 -11.32
CA ILE A 75 22.74 -63.77 -10.35
C ILE A 75 22.72 -62.41 -9.63
N ASN A 76 23.89 -61.85 -9.28
CA ASN A 76 23.97 -60.53 -8.65
C ASN A 76 23.56 -59.41 -9.61
N GLU A 77 23.94 -59.49 -10.88
CA GLU A 77 23.50 -58.56 -11.92
C GLU A 77 21.96 -58.60 -12.07
N CYS A 78 21.41 -59.79 -12.22
CA CYS A 78 19.99 -60.07 -12.29
C CYS A 78 19.21 -59.55 -11.06
N LYS A 79 19.77 -59.76 -9.87
CA LYS A 79 19.21 -59.22 -8.61
C LYS A 79 19.22 -57.69 -8.60
N ASN A 80 20.28 -57.06 -9.08
CA ASN A 80 20.37 -55.61 -9.19
C ASN A 80 19.36 -55.06 -10.21
N GLN A 81 19.18 -55.73 -11.35
CA GLN A 81 18.15 -55.36 -12.34
C GLN A 81 16.74 -55.39 -11.72
N PHE A 82 16.39 -56.48 -11.02
CA PHE A 82 15.11 -56.56 -10.30
C PHE A 82 14.97 -55.49 -9.21
N GLN A 83 16.02 -55.26 -8.41
CA GLN A 83 15.99 -54.25 -7.34
C GLN A 83 15.82 -52.83 -7.90
N THR A 84 16.45 -52.53 -9.04
CA THR A 84 16.27 -51.26 -9.76
C THR A 84 14.84 -51.12 -10.26
N ALA A 85 14.29 -52.14 -10.93
CA ALA A 85 12.90 -52.13 -11.38
C ALA A 85 11.91 -51.93 -10.22
N PHE A 86 12.15 -52.63 -9.10
CA PHE A 86 11.37 -52.50 -7.87
C PHE A 86 11.40 -51.07 -7.31
N ASN A 87 12.59 -50.49 -7.17
CA ASN A 87 12.75 -49.13 -6.65
C ASN A 87 12.07 -48.11 -7.55
N ASN A 88 12.27 -48.21 -8.87
CA ASN A 88 11.63 -47.32 -9.85
C ASN A 88 10.09 -47.40 -9.76
N LYS A 89 9.54 -48.60 -9.65
CA LYS A 89 8.08 -48.79 -9.50
C LYS A 89 7.57 -48.21 -8.18
N ARG A 90 8.29 -48.45 -7.07
CA ARG A 90 7.95 -47.89 -5.75
C ARG A 90 7.92 -46.37 -5.79
N ASP A 91 8.93 -45.77 -6.42
CA ASP A 91 9.06 -44.31 -6.50
C ASP A 91 7.98 -43.73 -7.42
N ALA A 92 7.64 -44.40 -8.53
CA ALA A 92 6.51 -44.02 -9.38
C ALA A 92 5.14 -44.09 -8.65
N LEU A 93 4.91 -45.11 -7.81
CA LEU A 93 3.71 -45.20 -6.99
C LEU A 93 3.66 -44.11 -5.91
N ASN A 94 4.81 -43.75 -5.32
CA ASN A 94 4.90 -42.65 -4.36
C ASN A 94 4.58 -41.31 -5.03
N GLU A 95 5.15 -41.06 -6.21
CA GLU A 95 4.90 -39.84 -6.97
C GLU A 95 3.42 -39.73 -7.37
N ALA A 96 2.83 -40.81 -7.89
CA ALA A 96 1.41 -40.83 -8.23
C ALA A 96 0.50 -40.54 -7.02
N LYS A 97 0.84 -41.10 -5.85
CA LYS A 97 0.13 -40.82 -4.60
C LYS A 97 0.28 -39.36 -4.16
N LEU A 98 1.49 -38.81 -4.24
CA LEU A 98 1.76 -37.42 -3.91
C LEU A 98 1.00 -36.46 -4.84
N GLN A 99 1.04 -36.68 -6.15
CA GLN A 99 0.30 -35.87 -7.12
C GLN A 99 -1.21 -35.94 -6.89
N ALA A 100 -1.76 -37.10 -6.56
CA ALA A 100 -3.17 -37.24 -6.20
C ALA A 100 -3.53 -36.45 -4.93
N GLN A 101 -2.66 -36.45 -3.91
CA GLN A 101 -2.83 -35.66 -2.69
C GLN A 101 -2.77 -34.15 -3.00
N LEU A 102 -1.77 -33.70 -3.75
CA LEU A 102 -1.62 -32.30 -4.14
C LEU A 102 -2.81 -31.80 -4.99
N ALA A 103 -3.32 -32.63 -5.89
CA ALA A 103 -4.50 -32.30 -6.69
C ALA A 103 -5.78 -32.21 -5.84
N ALA A 104 -5.93 -33.08 -4.84
CA ALA A 104 -7.06 -33.05 -3.91
C ALA A 104 -7.01 -31.87 -2.94
N GLU A 105 -5.80 -31.44 -2.57
CA GLU A 105 -5.55 -30.28 -1.69
C GLU A 105 -5.33 -28.98 -2.47
N ALA A 106 -5.54 -28.97 -3.79
CA ALA A 106 -5.40 -27.79 -4.61
C ALA A 106 -6.44 -26.73 -4.19
N LEU A 107 -5.94 -25.61 -3.67
CA LEU A 107 -6.76 -24.46 -3.26
C LEU A 107 -6.80 -23.42 -4.38
N ASP A 108 -7.94 -22.76 -4.51
CA ASP A 108 -8.02 -21.53 -5.29
C ASP A 108 -7.33 -20.39 -4.51
N ILE A 109 -6.06 -20.17 -4.81
CA ILE A 109 -5.23 -19.11 -4.21
C ILE A 109 -5.66 -17.69 -4.65
N THR A 110 -6.63 -17.57 -5.57
CA THR A 110 -7.16 -16.27 -6.01
C THR A 110 -8.33 -15.79 -5.17
N LEU A 111 -8.91 -16.65 -4.32
CA LEU A 111 -9.99 -16.26 -3.43
C LEU A 111 -9.53 -15.18 -2.44
N PRO A 112 -10.38 -14.18 -2.13
CA PRO A 112 -10.09 -13.21 -1.09
C PRO A 112 -9.81 -13.91 0.24
N GLY A 113 -8.71 -13.51 0.88
CA GLY A 113 -8.36 -13.98 2.21
C GLY A 113 -9.39 -13.55 3.25
N ARG A 114 -9.50 -14.30 4.35
CA ARG A 114 -10.29 -13.88 5.51
C ARG A 114 -9.52 -12.80 6.25
N ALA A 115 -9.94 -11.55 6.09
CA ALA A 115 -9.31 -10.39 6.71
C ALA A 115 -10.36 -9.40 7.23
N GLN A 116 -9.95 -8.55 8.15
CA GLN A 116 -10.72 -7.39 8.56
C GLN A 116 -10.35 -6.21 7.65
N GLU A 117 -11.33 -5.41 7.25
CA GLU A 117 -11.06 -4.19 6.51
C GLU A 117 -10.29 -3.19 7.38
N ASN A 118 -9.26 -2.56 6.83
CA ASN A 118 -8.55 -1.49 7.53
C ASN A 118 -9.44 -0.25 7.61
N GLY A 119 -9.44 0.42 8.76
CA GLY A 119 -10.06 1.73 8.90
C GLY A 119 -9.34 2.82 8.07
N GLY A 120 -10.01 3.95 7.90
CA GLY A 120 -9.47 5.15 7.30
C GLY A 120 -9.51 6.33 8.26
N LEU A 121 -8.63 7.31 8.03
CA LEU A 121 -8.74 8.61 8.68
C LEU A 121 -9.69 9.49 7.87
N HIS A 122 -10.37 10.41 8.56
CA HIS A 122 -11.19 11.43 7.93
C HIS A 122 -10.33 12.32 7.00
N PRO A 123 -10.82 12.75 5.83
CA PRO A 123 -10.06 13.59 4.88
C PRO A 123 -9.49 14.86 5.52
N VAL A 124 -10.25 15.53 6.40
CA VAL A 124 -9.77 16.72 7.11
C VAL A 124 -8.63 16.36 8.09
N THR A 125 -8.66 15.18 8.72
CA THR A 125 -7.56 14.71 9.57
C THR A 125 -6.31 14.40 8.76
N LEU A 126 -6.44 13.85 7.55
CA LEU A 126 -5.32 13.64 6.64
C LEU A 126 -4.68 14.98 6.22
N THR A 127 -5.52 15.96 5.87
CA THR A 127 -5.06 17.33 5.58
C THR A 127 -4.35 17.94 6.78
N LEU A 128 -4.92 17.85 7.98
CA LEU A 128 -4.31 18.32 9.21
C LEU A 128 -2.93 17.69 9.44
N GLN A 129 -2.83 16.36 9.38
CA GLN A 129 -1.57 15.65 9.57
C GLN A 129 -0.51 16.11 8.58
N ARG A 130 -0.90 16.32 7.31
CA ARG A 130 0.02 16.84 6.29
C ARG A 130 0.47 18.27 6.57
N VAL A 131 -0.43 19.16 6.96
CA VAL A 131 -0.08 20.54 7.33
C VAL A 131 0.92 20.52 8.49
N VAL A 132 0.61 19.77 9.55
CA VAL A 132 1.49 19.63 10.71
C VAL A 132 2.84 19.04 10.32
N GLU A 133 2.89 17.99 9.50
CA GLU A 133 4.15 17.37 9.04
C GLU A 133 5.03 18.38 8.29
N LEU A 134 4.45 19.17 7.38
CA LEU A 134 5.17 20.18 6.60
C LEU A 134 5.73 21.30 7.48
N PHE A 135 4.93 21.83 8.40
CA PHE A 135 5.37 22.89 9.31
C PHE A 135 6.36 22.40 10.36
N HIS A 136 6.19 21.17 10.85
CA HIS A 136 7.17 20.53 11.74
C HIS A 136 8.53 20.40 11.08
N GLY A 137 8.59 20.07 9.79
CA GLY A 137 9.82 20.05 9.00
C GLY A 137 10.52 21.42 8.87
N MET A 138 9.81 22.52 9.14
CA MET A 138 10.34 23.89 9.18
C MET A 138 10.65 24.37 10.62
N GLY A 139 10.52 23.51 11.62
CA GLY A 139 10.79 23.82 13.03
C GLY A 139 9.63 24.50 13.76
N PHE A 140 8.40 24.36 13.26
CA PHE A 140 7.20 24.79 13.99
C PHE A 140 6.75 23.70 14.97
N GLU A 141 6.36 24.14 16.17
CA GLU A 141 5.71 23.29 17.17
C GLU A 141 4.19 23.30 16.96
N VAL A 142 3.50 22.25 17.41
CA VAL A 142 2.03 22.23 17.41
C VAL A 142 1.53 22.80 18.73
N ALA A 143 0.67 23.81 18.66
CA ALA A 143 0.00 24.39 19.82
C ALA A 143 -1.50 24.02 19.79
N ASP A 144 -2.09 23.84 20.97
CA ASP A 144 -3.50 23.51 21.15
C ASP A 144 -4.11 24.39 22.25
N GLY A 145 -5.44 24.50 22.28
CA GLY A 145 -6.17 25.31 23.25
C GLY A 145 -7.66 25.05 23.22
N PRO A 146 -8.41 25.63 24.18
CA PRO A 146 -9.82 25.33 24.35
C PRO A 146 -10.68 25.84 23.18
N GLU A 147 -11.83 25.20 22.95
CA GLU A 147 -12.81 25.60 21.94
C GLU A 147 -13.78 26.68 22.44
N ILE A 148 -14.06 26.70 23.74
CA ILE A 148 -14.75 27.80 24.42
C ILE A 148 -13.68 28.77 24.95
N GLU A 149 -13.77 30.01 24.52
CA GLU A 149 -12.81 31.08 24.82
C GLU A 149 -13.49 32.28 25.47
N ASP A 150 -12.73 33.02 26.27
CA ASP A 150 -13.19 34.30 26.82
C ASP A 150 -13.04 35.45 25.80
N ASP A 151 -13.70 36.57 26.07
CA ASP A 151 -13.65 37.77 25.21
C ASP A 151 -12.22 38.32 25.03
N PHE A 152 -11.37 38.15 26.04
CA PHE A 152 -10.01 38.68 26.00
C PHE A 152 -9.17 37.94 24.96
N HIS A 153 -9.12 36.62 25.02
CA HIS A 153 -8.32 35.80 24.11
C HIS A 153 -8.90 35.76 22.70
N ASN A 154 -10.23 35.71 22.54
CA ASN A 154 -10.86 35.66 21.22
C ASN A 154 -10.90 37.01 20.51
N PHE A 155 -10.85 38.13 21.22
CA PHE A 155 -10.99 39.44 20.58
C PHE A 155 -10.06 40.53 21.09
N GLN A 156 -10.07 40.85 22.38
CA GLN A 156 -9.37 42.06 22.88
C GLN A 156 -7.86 41.99 22.64
N ALA A 157 -7.23 40.86 22.98
CA ALA A 157 -5.81 40.63 22.80
C ALA A 157 -5.39 40.70 21.32
N LEU A 158 -6.32 40.37 20.40
CA LEU A 158 -6.17 40.42 18.95
C LEU A 158 -6.53 41.79 18.36
N ASN A 159 -6.56 42.84 19.18
CA ASN A 159 -6.82 44.22 18.74
C ASN A 159 -8.22 44.40 18.09
N ILE A 160 -9.19 43.56 18.46
CA ILE A 160 -10.58 43.63 18.01
C ILE A 160 -11.38 44.34 19.11
N PRO A 161 -11.81 45.61 18.94
CA PRO A 161 -12.54 46.34 19.98
C PRO A 161 -14.00 45.85 20.13
N ALA A 162 -14.66 46.20 21.25
CA ALA A 162 -16.01 45.76 21.58
C ALA A 162 -17.09 46.13 20.53
N ASN A 163 -16.89 47.23 19.80
CA ASN A 163 -17.79 47.71 18.74
C ASN A 163 -17.45 47.16 17.34
N HIS A 164 -16.50 46.22 17.23
CA HIS A 164 -16.10 45.66 15.95
C HIS A 164 -17.18 44.73 15.38
N PRO A 165 -17.50 44.77 14.07
CA PRO A 165 -18.53 43.93 13.46
C PRO A 165 -18.34 42.42 13.71
N ALA A 166 -17.10 41.94 13.73
CA ALA A 166 -16.79 40.53 14.02
C ALA A 166 -17.29 40.00 15.38
N ARG A 167 -17.64 40.90 16.32
CA ARG A 167 -18.23 40.54 17.62
C ARG A 167 -19.76 40.47 17.60
N ALA A 168 -20.41 40.76 16.48
CA ALA A 168 -21.86 40.75 16.40
C ALA A 168 -22.44 39.35 16.68
N MET A 169 -23.60 39.28 17.36
CA MET A 169 -24.28 38.01 17.67
C MET A 169 -24.71 37.23 16.42
N GLN A 170 -24.82 37.90 15.28
CA GLN A 170 -25.14 37.26 14.00
C GLN A 170 -23.94 36.51 13.39
N ASP A 171 -22.73 36.71 13.92
CA ASP A 171 -21.48 36.15 13.38
C ASP A 171 -20.77 35.21 14.37
N THR A 172 -21.03 35.36 15.69
CA THR A 172 -20.36 34.62 16.77
C THR A 172 -21.36 33.90 17.69
N PHE A 173 -21.07 32.64 18.03
CA PHE A 173 -21.81 31.90 19.05
C PHE A 173 -21.34 32.28 20.46
N TYR A 174 -22.18 32.99 21.20
CA TYR A 174 -21.98 33.29 22.62
C TYR A 174 -22.56 32.18 23.51
N VAL A 175 -21.86 31.88 24.61
CA VAL A 175 -22.30 30.94 25.64
C VAL A 175 -22.56 31.67 26.96
N GLU A 176 -22.88 30.92 28.03
CA GLU A 176 -23.11 31.50 29.35
C GLU A 176 -21.91 32.33 29.83
N ASN A 177 -22.17 33.39 30.61
CA ASN A 177 -21.17 34.35 31.13
C ASN A 177 -20.48 35.27 30.11
N GLY A 178 -20.89 35.23 28.83
CA GLY A 178 -20.33 36.09 27.79
C GLY A 178 -19.08 35.51 27.10
N ASP A 179 -18.71 34.27 27.43
CA ASP A 179 -17.72 33.50 26.69
C ASP A 179 -18.26 33.14 25.28
N VAL A 180 -17.38 32.68 24.40
CA VAL A 180 -17.71 32.36 23.00
C VAL A 180 -17.16 31.01 22.58
N LEU A 181 -17.84 30.36 21.62
CA LEU A 181 -17.16 29.36 20.80
C LEU A 181 -16.19 30.11 19.87
N ARG A 182 -14.90 29.77 19.94
CA ARG A 182 -13.86 30.52 19.23
C ARG A 182 -14.13 30.61 17.72
N THR A 183 -13.93 31.79 17.16
CA THR A 183 -14.21 32.11 15.74
C THR A 183 -13.06 31.82 14.78
N HIS A 184 -11.89 31.56 15.37
CA HIS A 184 -10.59 31.33 14.76
C HIS A 184 -9.65 30.68 15.80
N THR A 185 -8.50 30.14 15.40
CA THR A 185 -7.54 29.52 16.33
C THR A 185 -6.48 30.49 16.87
N SER A 186 -6.58 31.78 16.53
CA SER A 186 -5.77 32.86 17.10
C SER A 186 -5.73 32.95 18.64
N PRO A 187 -6.77 32.56 19.41
CA PRO A 187 -6.70 32.53 20.87
C PRO A 187 -5.58 31.62 21.39
N ILE A 188 -5.32 30.50 20.70
CA ILE A 188 -4.22 29.59 21.01
C ILE A 188 -2.87 30.33 20.91
N GLN A 189 -2.72 31.21 19.92
CA GLN A 189 -1.51 32.00 19.74
C GLN A 189 -1.32 32.99 20.89
N ILE A 190 -2.37 33.69 21.31
CA ILE A 190 -2.34 34.60 22.46
C ILE A 190 -1.92 33.85 23.73
N ARG A 191 -2.56 32.71 24.01
CA ARG A 191 -2.23 31.85 25.17
C ARG A 191 -0.77 31.39 25.12
N TYR A 192 -0.32 30.88 23.98
CA TYR A 192 1.06 30.43 23.82
C TYR A 192 2.07 31.56 24.03
N MET A 193 1.80 32.77 23.52
CA MET A 193 2.66 33.94 23.76
C MET A 193 2.70 34.35 25.24
N LEU A 194 1.55 34.34 25.93
CA LEU A 194 1.46 34.64 27.37
C LEU A 194 2.18 33.60 28.24
N ASP A 195 2.11 32.32 27.86
CA ASP A 195 2.72 31.21 28.60
C ASP A 195 4.23 31.15 28.40
N LYS A 196 4.71 31.24 27.15
CA LYS A 196 6.14 31.19 26.82
C LYS A 196 6.89 32.47 27.21
N LYS A 197 6.20 33.62 27.19
CA LYS A 197 6.65 34.98 27.55
C LYS A 197 7.72 35.59 26.64
N GLU A 198 8.64 34.80 26.06
CA GLU A 198 9.73 35.33 25.24
C GLU A 198 9.89 34.59 23.88
N PRO A 199 10.08 35.32 22.77
CA PRO A 199 10.52 34.75 21.49
C PRO A 199 11.90 34.03 21.58
N PRO A 200 12.21 33.08 20.68
CA PRO A 200 11.51 32.77 19.44
C PRO A 200 10.26 31.90 19.63
N ILE A 201 9.20 32.26 18.91
CA ILE A 201 7.93 31.52 18.86
C ILE A 201 7.70 31.11 17.41
N ARG A 202 7.53 29.80 17.17
CA ARG A 202 7.15 29.22 15.87
C ARG A 202 6.14 28.11 16.11
N ILE A 203 4.86 28.39 15.88
CA ILE A 203 3.79 27.44 16.17
C ILE A 203 2.80 27.33 15.02
N ILE A 204 2.21 26.15 14.88
CA ILE A 204 1.00 25.90 14.10
C ILE A 204 -0.10 25.49 15.08
N ALA A 205 -1.23 26.18 15.01
CA ALA A 205 -2.35 26.06 15.92
C ALA A 205 -3.58 25.53 15.16
N PRO A 206 -3.68 24.21 14.94
CA PRO A 206 -4.85 23.60 14.34
C PRO A 206 -6.00 23.48 15.35
N GLY A 207 -7.24 23.54 14.87
CA GLY A 207 -8.38 23.33 15.73
C GLY A 207 -9.73 23.57 15.06
N ARG A 208 -10.79 23.14 15.75
CA ARG A 208 -12.17 23.48 15.38
C ARG A 208 -12.47 24.92 15.72
N VAL A 209 -13.26 25.56 14.86
CA VAL A 209 -13.72 26.94 14.99
C VAL A 209 -15.19 27.02 14.58
N TYR A 210 -15.87 28.05 15.06
CA TYR A 210 -17.33 28.13 14.99
C TYR A 210 -17.77 29.49 14.49
N ARG A 211 -18.74 29.51 13.56
CA ARG A 211 -19.34 30.73 13.00
C ARG A 211 -20.81 30.49 12.71
N VAL A 212 -21.62 31.54 12.80
CA VAL A 212 -23.07 31.44 12.54
C VAL A 212 -23.34 31.50 11.04
N ASP A 213 -22.85 30.51 10.29
CA ASP A 213 -23.04 30.39 8.84
C ASP A 213 -23.18 28.91 8.42
N SER A 214 -24.04 28.63 7.45
CA SER A 214 -24.35 27.26 7.02
C SER A 214 -24.88 27.22 5.58
N ASP A 215 -24.01 26.85 4.63
CA ASP A 215 -24.36 26.63 3.23
C ASP A 215 -23.51 25.50 2.60
N ALA A 216 -23.39 25.44 1.27
CA ALA A 216 -22.60 24.39 0.59
C ALA A 216 -21.07 24.57 0.76
N THR A 217 -20.62 25.77 1.09
CA THR A 217 -19.22 26.18 1.27
C THR A 217 -18.87 26.58 2.70
N HIS A 218 -19.87 26.73 3.56
CA HIS A 218 -19.75 27.13 4.96
C HIS A 218 -20.46 26.14 5.87
N SER A 219 -19.84 25.83 7.00
CA SER A 219 -20.42 24.97 8.05
C SER A 219 -20.32 25.70 9.39
N PRO A 220 -21.30 25.58 10.30
CA PRO A 220 -21.27 26.24 11.60
C PRO A 220 -20.07 25.86 12.46
N MET A 221 -19.52 24.67 12.20
CA MET A 221 -18.23 24.21 12.72
C MET A 221 -17.36 23.78 11.55
N PHE A 222 -16.11 24.26 11.53
CA PHE A 222 -15.10 23.85 10.57
C PHE A 222 -13.72 23.86 11.24
N HIS A 223 -12.68 23.52 10.50
CA HIS A 223 -11.33 23.38 11.01
C HIS A 223 -10.41 24.44 10.39
N GLN A 224 -9.64 25.11 11.24
CA GLN A 224 -8.59 26.01 10.82
C GLN A 224 -7.23 25.53 11.32
N ALA A 225 -6.19 25.96 10.63
CA ALA A 225 -4.84 25.95 11.14
C ALA A 225 -4.23 27.33 10.97
N GLU A 226 -3.69 27.87 12.06
CA GLU A 226 -3.05 29.17 12.04
C GLU A 226 -1.59 29.05 12.43
N GLY A 227 -0.70 29.64 11.64
CA GLY A 227 0.72 29.70 11.96
C GLY A 227 1.08 31.05 12.54
N LEU A 228 2.02 31.04 13.50
CA LEU A 228 2.63 32.22 14.08
C LEU A 228 4.15 32.03 14.12
N TRP A 229 4.89 33.01 13.62
CA TRP A 229 6.33 33.13 13.84
C TRP A 229 6.65 34.53 14.37
N VAL A 230 7.17 34.62 15.60
CA VAL A 230 7.69 35.86 16.22
C VAL A 230 9.14 35.65 16.63
N GLU A 231 10.03 36.51 16.15
CA GLU A 231 11.48 36.51 16.43
C GLU A 231 12.10 37.86 15.99
N GLU A 232 13.37 38.11 16.35
CA GLU A 232 14.08 39.29 15.85
C GLU A 232 14.28 39.18 14.32
N GLY A 233 13.88 40.22 13.58
CA GLY A 233 14.16 40.34 12.15
C GLY A 233 13.22 39.59 11.20
N VAL A 234 12.08 39.07 11.68
CA VAL A 234 11.07 38.43 10.81
C VAL A 234 10.40 39.49 9.92
N THR A 235 10.33 39.23 8.61
CA THR A 235 9.81 40.17 7.62
C THR A 235 8.63 39.60 6.82
N PHE A 236 7.96 40.47 6.05
CA PHE A 236 6.92 40.04 5.13
C PHE A 236 7.47 39.19 3.97
N ALA A 237 8.75 39.29 3.65
CA ALA A 237 9.39 38.43 2.66
C ALA A 237 9.43 36.97 3.15
N ASP A 238 9.72 36.76 4.43
CA ASP A 238 9.73 35.43 5.06
C ASP A 238 8.35 34.78 5.00
N LEU A 239 7.30 35.53 5.35
CA LEU A 239 5.90 35.09 5.22
C LEU A 239 5.59 34.60 3.80
N LYS A 240 5.96 35.40 2.78
CA LYS A 240 5.70 35.05 1.38
C LYS A 240 6.41 33.77 0.98
N VAL A 241 7.67 33.60 1.37
CA VAL A 241 8.47 32.42 1.03
C VAL A 241 7.93 31.19 1.73
N VAL A 242 7.74 31.25 3.06
CA VAL A 242 7.24 30.14 3.88
C VAL A 242 5.89 29.66 3.37
N PHE A 243 4.95 30.57 3.14
CA PHE A 243 3.62 30.17 2.69
C PHE A 243 3.62 29.66 1.25
N THR A 244 4.41 30.25 0.35
CA THR A 244 4.51 29.77 -1.05
C THR A 244 5.11 28.36 -1.10
N ASP A 245 6.17 28.09 -0.34
CA ASP A 245 6.78 26.75 -0.26
C ASP A 245 5.80 25.74 0.37
N PHE A 246 5.12 26.13 1.45
CA PHE A 246 4.06 25.31 2.06
C PHE A 246 2.99 24.92 1.06
N ILE A 247 2.43 25.87 0.31
CA ILE A 247 1.37 25.61 -0.66
C ILE A 247 1.84 24.65 -1.76
N ARG A 248 3.02 24.89 -2.34
CA ARG A 248 3.57 24.04 -3.40
C ARG A 248 3.81 22.61 -2.91
N ARG A 249 4.36 22.45 -1.72
CA ARG A 249 4.56 21.14 -1.09
C ARG A 249 3.24 20.47 -0.70
N PHE A 250 2.28 21.23 -0.20
CA PHE A 250 0.97 20.70 0.20
C PHE A 250 0.24 20.10 -1.01
N PHE A 251 0.16 20.84 -2.12
CA PHE A 251 -0.49 20.41 -3.35
C PHE A 251 0.41 19.56 -4.27
N GLU A 252 1.71 19.42 -3.94
CA GLU A 252 2.70 18.68 -4.74
C GLU A 252 2.83 19.24 -6.17
N ARG A 253 2.84 20.57 -6.27
CA ARG A 253 2.86 21.33 -7.52
C ARG A 253 3.79 22.53 -7.44
N ASP A 254 4.95 22.44 -8.11
CA ASP A 254 5.93 23.53 -8.15
C ASP A 254 5.48 24.71 -9.03
N ASP A 255 4.59 24.44 -9.99
CA ASP A 255 4.05 25.40 -10.96
C ASP A 255 2.89 26.24 -10.40
N LEU A 256 2.42 25.92 -9.19
CA LEU A 256 1.24 26.59 -8.63
C LEU A 256 1.52 28.08 -8.41
N GLN A 257 0.65 28.91 -8.99
CA GLN A 257 0.71 30.35 -8.86
C GLN A 257 0.01 30.79 -7.57
N VAL A 258 0.72 31.56 -6.76
CA VAL A 258 0.24 32.11 -5.48
C VAL A 258 0.25 33.64 -5.59
N ARG A 259 -0.86 34.27 -5.18
CA ARG A 259 -1.02 35.72 -5.18
C ARG A 259 -1.33 36.20 -3.76
N PHE A 260 -0.61 37.24 -3.35
CA PHE A 260 -0.89 37.98 -2.12
C PHE A 260 -1.54 39.30 -2.51
N ARG A 261 -2.78 39.54 -2.05
CA ARG A 261 -3.51 40.79 -2.28
C ARG A 261 -3.70 41.53 -0.96
N PRO A 262 -3.50 42.85 -0.90
CA PRO A 262 -3.74 43.61 0.33
C PRO A 262 -5.16 43.37 0.85
N SER A 263 -5.27 43.21 2.16
CA SER A 263 -6.55 43.09 2.88
C SER A 263 -6.43 43.76 4.24
N PHE A 264 -7.38 43.53 5.15
CA PHE A 264 -7.39 44.09 6.48
C PHE A 264 -7.78 43.03 7.51
N PHE A 265 -6.93 42.84 8.52
CA PHE A 265 -7.26 42.13 9.75
C PHE A 265 -6.80 42.96 10.95
N PRO A 266 -7.62 43.15 12.00
CA PRO A 266 -7.27 44.02 13.14
C PRO A 266 -5.97 43.63 13.86
N PHE A 267 -5.58 42.35 13.78
CA PHE A 267 -4.40 41.77 14.43
C PHE A 267 -3.15 41.74 13.54
N THR A 268 -3.20 42.22 12.29
CA THR A 268 -2.02 42.30 11.41
C THR A 268 -1.89 43.61 10.64
N GLU A 269 -0.67 44.10 10.45
CA GLU A 269 -0.36 45.26 9.61
C GLU A 269 1.11 45.21 9.13
N PRO A 270 1.40 45.11 7.81
CA PRO A 270 0.44 44.99 6.71
C PRO A 270 -0.27 43.63 6.67
N SER A 271 -1.51 43.64 6.19
CA SER A 271 -2.39 42.49 6.00
C SER A 271 -2.54 42.09 4.53
N ALA A 272 -2.70 40.79 4.25
CA ALA A 272 -2.96 40.26 2.92
C ALA A 272 -3.86 39.03 2.94
N GLU A 273 -4.65 38.84 1.89
CA GLU A 273 -5.29 37.57 1.58
C GLU A 273 -4.48 36.81 0.53
N ILE A 274 -4.54 35.49 0.59
CA ILE A 274 -3.76 34.58 -0.24
C ILE A 274 -4.69 33.82 -1.16
N ASP A 275 -4.45 33.94 -2.45
CA ASP A 275 -5.16 33.20 -3.49
C ASP A 275 -4.22 32.23 -4.22
N ILE A 276 -4.74 31.09 -4.64
CA ILE A 276 -4.07 30.18 -5.57
C ILE A 276 -4.82 30.13 -6.91
N MET A 277 -4.09 29.91 -8.00
CA MET A 277 -4.71 29.70 -9.31
C MET A 277 -5.29 28.29 -9.39
N GLY A 278 -6.61 28.18 -9.51
CA GLY A 278 -7.29 26.91 -9.79
C GLY A 278 -7.09 26.46 -11.24
N GLU A 279 -7.33 25.18 -11.50
CA GLU A 279 -7.18 24.58 -12.83
C GLU A 279 -8.15 25.15 -13.87
N ASN A 280 -9.27 25.70 -13.41
CA ASN A 280 -10.24 26.42 -14.23
C ASN A 280 -9.78 27.84 -14.60
N GLY A 281 -8.55 28.23 -14.26
CA GLY A 281 -8.00 29.55 -14.54
C GLY A 281 -8.56 30.67 -13.65
N LYS A 282 -9.22 30.34 -12.54
CA LYS A 282 -9.77 31.30 -11.58
C LYS A 282 -8.95 31.31 -10.28
N TRP A 283 -8.81 32.50 -9.70
CA TRP A 283 -8.21 32.66 -8.38
C TRP A 283 -9.16 32.18 -7.29
N LEU A 284 -8.63 31.40 -6.35
CA LEU A 284 -9.35 30.85 -5.20
C LEU A 284 -8.65 31.30 -3.91
N GLU A 285 -9.37 32.01 -3.04
CA GLU A 285 -8.88 32.40 -1.72
C GLU A 285 -8.68 31.15 -0.86
N VAL A 286 -7.49 31.01 -0.27
CA VAL A 286 -7.14 29.86 0.59
C VAL A 286 -6.79 30.25 2.02
N GLY A 287 -6.57 31.54 2.29
CA GLY A 287 -6.29 32.01 3.64
C GLY A 287 -5.99 33.50 3.73
N GLY A 288 -5.85 33.96 4.96
CA GLY A 288 -5.41 35.31 5.32
C GLY A 288 -4.05 35.27 5.99
N CYS A 289 -3.28 36.36 5.88
CA CYS A 289 -1.98 36.50 6.54
C CYS A 289 -1.60 37.96 6.76
N GLY A 290 -0.53 38.19 7.52
CA GLY A 290 0.05 39.50 7.66
C GLY A 290 1.16 39.54 8.71
N MET A 291 1.81 40.70 8.83
CA MET A 291 2.73 40.96 9.95
C MET A 291 1.93 41.22 11.21
N VAL A 292 2.29 40.60 12.34
CA VAL A 292 1.57 40.76 13.61
C VAL A 292 1.54 42.23 14.03
N HIS A 293 0.36 42.75 14.32
CA HIS A 293 0.19 44.16 14.67
C HIS A 293 0.89 44.47 16.01
N PRO A 294 1.61 45.61 16.15
CA PRO A 294 2.35 45.94 17.38
C PRO A 294 1.52 45.91 18.66
N ASN A 295 0.24 46.31 18.60
CA ASN A 295 -0.68 46.22 19.74
C ASN A 295 -0.88 44.77 20.22
N VAL A 296 -0.93 43.79 19.33
CA VAL A 296 -1.11 42.38 19.70
C VAL A 296 0.11 41.89 20.49
N LEU A 297 1.32 42.23 20.04
CA LEU A 297 2.55 41.92 20.77
C LEU A 297 2.59 42.62 22.14
N LYS A 298 2.21 43.90 22.21
CA LYS A 298 2.11 44.64 23.49
C LYS A 298 1.09 44.00 24.45
N ASN A 299 -0.06 43.55 23.96
CA ASN A 299 -1.11 42.92 24.76
C ASN A 299 -0.64 41.62 25.45
N VAL A 300 0.40 40.97 24.93
CA VAL A 300 1.01 39.76 25.50
C VAL A 300 2.41 40.00 26.08
N ASN A 301 2.78 41.26 26.32
CA ASN A 301 4.06 41.69 26.90
C ASN A 301 5.31 41.35 26.05
N ILE A 302 5.17 41.29 24.72
CA ILE A 302 6.30 41.19 23.78
C ILE A 302 6.60 42.58 23.21
N ASP A 303 7.87 42.99 23.26
CA ASP A 303 8.31 44.32 22.77
C ASP A 303 8.35 44.37 21.23
N PRO A 304 7.48 45.14 20.56
CA PRO A 304 7.44 45.21 19.10
C PRO A 304 8.58 46.03 18.49
N GLU A 305 9.33 46.80 19.28
CA GLU A 305 10.54 47.49 18.79
C GLU A 305 11.72 46.51 18.66
N LYS A 306 11.68 45.39 19.40
CA LYS A 306 12.70 44.34 19.37
C LYS A 306 12.29 43.16 18.49
N TYR A 307 11.03 42.72 18.59
CA TYR A 307 10.54 41.52 17.93
C TYR A 307 9.49 41.85 16.89
N THR A 308 9.59 41.20 15.74
CA THR A 308 8.57 41.23 14.69
C THR A 308 8.07 39.82 14.45
N GLY A 309 6.99 39.69 13.69
CA GLY A 309 6.46 38.38 13.37
C GLY A 309 5.39 38.42 12.30
N PHE A 310 5.08 37.26 11.75
CA PHE A 310 3.95 37.08 10.88
C PHE A 310 3.01 36.01 11.41
N ALA A 311 1.75 36.12 11.00
CA ALA A 311 0.75 35.08 11.19
C ALA A 311 0.03 34.80 9.87
N PHE A 312 -0.53 33.60 9.75
CA PHE A 312 -1.43 33.22 8.67
C PHE A 312 -2.50 32.26 9.18
N GLY A 313 -3.64 32.21 8.52
CA GLY A 313 -4.72 31.28 8.80
C GLY A 313 -5.26 30.63 7.54
N ILE A 314 -5.44 29.32 7.59
CA ILE A 314 -6.00 28.51 6.49
C ILE A 314 -7.19 27.68 6.96
N GLY A 315 -8.18 27.51 6.09
CA GLY A 315 -9.28 26.57 6.30
C GLY A 315 -8.87 25.16 5.90
N LEU A 316 -8.75 24.24 6.85
CA LEU A 316 -8.31 22.87 6.60
C LEU A 316 -9.32 22.12 5.72
N ASP A 317 -10.61 22.39 5.89
CA ASP A 317 -11.65 21.76 5.10
C ASP A 317 -11.60 22.23 3.63
N ARG A 318 -11.36 23.53 3.39
CA ARG A 318 -11.13 24.03 2.02
C ARG A 318 -9.87 23.41 1.40
N PHE A 319 -8.79 23.25 2.17
CA PHE A 319 -7.58 22.56 1.69
C PHE A 319 -7.86 21.09 1.35
N ALA A 320 -8.66 20.39 2.15
CA ALA A 320 -9.07 19.03 1.88
C ALA A 320 -9.94 18.96 0.60
N MET A 321 -10.89 19.89 0.44
CA MET A 321 -11.70 19.99 -0.77
C MET A 321 -10.85 20.17 -2.02
N LEU A 322 -9.89 21.10 -1.99
CA LEU A 322 -9.00 21.36 -3.11
C LEU A 322 -8.05 20.19 -3.38
N ARG A 323 -7.50 19.56 -2.35
CA ARG A 323 -6.54 18.45 -2.52
C ARG A 323 -7.20 17.19 -3.06
N TYR A 324 -8.42 16.92 -2.65
CA TYR A 324 -9.14 15.70 -2.99
C TYR A 324 -10.29 15.91 -3.99
N ASN A 325 -10.41 17.12 -4.55
CA ASN A 325 -11.43 17.50 -5.53
C ASN A 325 -12.87 17.23 -5.03
N VAL A 326 -13.17 17.63 -3.79
CA VAL A 326 -14.50 17.54 -3.20
C VAL A 326 -15.23 18.87 -3.37
N ASN A 327 -16.43 18.85 -3.94
CA ASN A 327 -17.16 20.05 -4.36
C ASN A 327 -18.15 20.59 -3.32
N ASP A 328 -18.48 19.81 -2.28
CA ASP A 328 -19.44 20.18 -1.25
C ASP A 328 -18.86 19.90 0.13
N LEU A 329 -18.76 20.95 0.95
CA LEU A 329 -18.15 20.88 2.27
C LEU A 329 -18.94 19.97 3.22
N ARG A 330 -20.27 19.88 3.06
CA ARG A 330 -21.16 19.14 3.96
C ARG A 330 -20.87 17.65 3.98
N LEU A 331 -20.30 17.12 2.90
CA LEU A 331 -19.90 15.72 2.79
C LEU A 331 -18.86 15.31 3.86
N PHE A 332 -18.11 16.25 4.42
CA PHE A 332 -17.21 16.00 5.53
C PHE A 332 -17.91 15.91 6.90
N PHE A 333 -19.13 16.41 7.02
CA PHE A 333 -19.87 16.44 8.29
C PHE A 333 -21.02 15.42 8.33
N ASP A 334 -21.53 15.00 7.17
CA ASP A 334 -22.54 13.94 7.06
C ASP A 334 -22.01 12.56 7.47
N ASN A 335 -20.69 12.36 7.45
CA ASN A 335 -20.00 11.13 7.82
C ASN A 335 -20.48 9.88 7.06
N ASP A 336 -20.85 10.03 5.79
CA ASP A 336 -21.26 8.90 4.94
C ASP A 336 -20.09 7.94 4.69
N LEU A 337 -20.26 6.66 5.05
CA LEU A 337 -19.21 5.64 4.91
C LEU A 337 -18.77 5.42 3.44
N SER A 338 -19.66 5.61 2.48
CA SER A 338 -19.33 5.50 1.04
C SER A 338 -18.40 6.63 0.59
N VAL A 339 -18.49 7.80 1.21
CA VAL A 339 -17.58 8.93 0.99
C VAL A 339 -16.28 8.71 1.76
N LEU A 340 -16.37 8.44 3.06
CA LEU A 340 -15.21 8.30 3.94
C LEU A 340 -14.28 7.15 3.52
N SER A 341 -14.83 6.03 3.06
CA SER A 341 -14.04 4.88 2.62
C SER A 341 -13.15 5.17 1.40
N GLN A 342 -13.45 6.21 0.61
CA GLN A 342 -12.62 6.63 -0.55
C GLN A 342 -11.26 7.19 -0.11
N PHE A 343 -11.19 7.74 1.11
CA PHE A 343 -9.96 8.34 1.67
C PHE A 343 -9.14 7.35 2.51
N SER A 344 -9.68 6.13 2.74
CA SER A 344 -8.92 5.09 3.42
C SER A 344 -7.68 4.73 2.60
N ARG A 345 -6.52 4.63 3.28
CA ARG A 345 -5.19 4.40 2.68
C ARG A 345 -5.10 3.16 1.77
N ASN A 346 -6.14 2.33 1.76
CA ASN A 346 -6.24 1.07 1.02
C ASN A 346 -6.76 1.21 -0.43
N LYS A 347 -7.04 2.40 -0.96
CA LYS A 347 -7.39 2.57 -2.38
C LYS A 347 -6.42 3.48 -3.16
N ARG A 348 -5.11 3.41 -2.89
CA ARG A 348 -4.19 3.76 -3.97
C ARG A 348 -4.38 2.70 -5.05
N LYS A 349 -5.15 3.02 -6.09
CA LYS A 349 -5.31 2.14 -7.26
C LYS A 349 -3.94 1.63 -7.64
N THR A 350 -3.78 0.32 -7.70
CA THR A 350 -2.56 -0.28 -8.24
C THR A 350 -2.46 0.06 -9.72
N TRP A 351 -1.26 -0.01 -10.29
CA TRP A 351 -1.09 0.14 -11.74
C TRP A 351 -2.01 -0.81 -12.51
N LYS A 352 -2.19 -2.05 -12.02
CA LYS A 352 -3.11 -3.02 -12.61
C LYS A 352 -4.55 -2.48 -12.64
N GLU A 353 -5.09 -2.03 -11.51
CA GLU A 353 -6.45 -1.52 -11.42
C GLU A 353 -6.67 -0.25 -12.27
N ALA A 354 -5.72 0.69 -12.23
CA ALA A 354 -5.79 1.92 -13.00
C ALA A 354 -5.79 1.64 -14.52
N ILE A 355 -4.90 0.76 -14.99
CA ILE A 355 -4.81 0.40 -16.41
C ILE A 355 -6.01 -0.46 -16.83
N SER A 356 -6.47 -1.40 -16.01
CA SER A 356 -7.69 -2.17 -16.28
C SER A 356 -8.92 -1.27 -16.45
N ASP A 357 -9.09 -0.26 -15.58
CA ASP A 357 -10.21 0.69 -15.70
C ASP A 357 -10.12 1.55 -16.96
N LEU A 358 -8.93 1.99 -17.35
CA LEU A 358 -8.72 2.70 -18.62
C LEU A 358 -9.05 1.79 -19.80
N ILE A 359 -8.58 0.53 -19.78
CA ILE A 359 -8.89 -0.43 -20.83
C ILE A 359 -10.40 -0.62 -20.93
N LYS A 360 -11.15 -0.75 -19.84
CA LYS A 360 -12.63 -0.87 -19.88
C LYS A 360 -13.29 0.23 -20.70
N GLN A 361 -12.76 1.45 -20.68
CA GLN A 361 -13.28 2.61 -21.41
C GLN A 361 -12.87 2.65 -22.90
N LEU A 362 -11.84 1.92 -23.31
CA LEU A 362 -11.38 1.85 -24.70
C LEU A 362 -12.30 0.97 -25.59
N PRO A 363 -12.16 0.98 -26.92
CA PRO A 363 -12.85 -0.01 -27.78
C PRO A 363 -12.41 -1.45 -27.48
N THR A 364 -13.15 -2.44 -27.99
CA THR A 364 -12.87 -3.88 -27.80
C THR A 364 -11.44 -4.26 -28.20
N GLU A 365 -10.89 -3.58 -29.20
CA GLU A 365 -9.49 -3.67 -29.62
C GLU A 365 -8.82 -2.30 -29.44
N PHE A 366 -7.60 -2.29 -28.89
CA PHE A 366 -6.86 -1.07 -28.55
C PHE A 366 -5.35 -1.25 -28.74
N THR A 367 -4.58 -0.17 -28.70
CA THR A 367 -3.10 -0.19 -28.79
C THR A 367 -2.47 0.40 -27.53
N LEU A 368 -1.16 0.25 -27.37
CA LEU A 368 -0.42 0.95 -26.31
C LEU A 368 -0.55 2.48 -26.43
N ASP A 369 -0.59 3.01 -27.66
CA ASP A 369 -0.78 4.44 -27.90
C ASP A 369 -2.14 4.93 -27.37
N SER A 370 -3.19 4.10 -27.43
CA SER A 370 -4.48 4.41 -26.81
C SER A 370 -4.37 4.61 -25.30
N LEU A 371 -3.46 3.91 -24.62
CA LEU A 371 -3.20 4.05 -23.19
C LEU A 371 -2.26 5.21 -22.87
N TYR A 372 -1.25 5.49 -23.72
CA TYR A 372 -0.35 6.63 -23.52
C TYR A 372 -1.05 7.99 -23.59
N LYS A 373 -2.23 8.08 -24.22
CA LYS A 373 -3.07 9.28 -24.16
C LYS A 373 -3.47 9.66 -22.73
N TYR A 374 -3.53 8.70 -21.81
CA TYR A 374 -3.88 8.90 -20.39
C TYR A 374 -2.63 9.02 -19.49
N LYS A 375 -1.45 9.27 -20.06
CA LYS A 375 -0.20 9.40 -19.31
C LYS A 375 -0.28 10.49 -18.25
N GLN A 376 -0.94 11.61 -18.56
CA GLN A 376 -1.13 12.73 -17.63
C GLN A 376 -2.00 12.31 -16.44
N ASP A 377 -3.19 11.77 -16.70
CA ASP A 377 -4.10 11.25 -15.66
C ASP A 377 -3.44 10.18 -14.77
N LEU A 378 -2.62 9.29 -15.36
CA LEU A 378 -1.87 8.28 -14.62
C LEU A 378 -0.72 8.89 -13.80
N SER A 379 -0.10 9.97 -14.28
CA SER A 379 0.94 10.68 -13.51
C SER A 379 0.37 11.40 -12.28
N GLU A 380 -0.88 11.85 -12.37
CA GLU A 380 -1.62 12.43 -11.24
C GLU A 380 -2.06 11.36 -10.24
N LEU A 381 -2.42 10.16 -10.71
CA LEU A 381 -2.78 9.02 -9.87
C LEU A 381 -1.55 8.41 -9.16
N PHE A 382 -0.38 8.42 -9.80
CA PHE A 382 0.88 7.85 -9.31
C PHE A 382 1.97 8.92 -9.14
N LEU A 383 1.66 9.91 -8.29
CA LEU A 383 2.59 10.98 -7.91
C LEU A 383 3.96 10.39 -7.53
N ARG A 384 5.03 10.91 -8.16
CA ARG A 384 6.46 10.48 -8.05
C ARG A 384 6.94 9.40 -9.03
N ASN A 385 6.15 8.97 -10.02
CA ASN A 385 6.64 8.03 -11.03
C ASN A 385 7.07 8.74 -12.33
N GLU A 386 8.38 8.84 -12.56
CA GLU A 386 8.92 9.47 -13.77
C GLU A 386 8.85 8.57 -15.02
N HIS A 387 8.48 7.28 -14.85
CA HIS A 387 8.51 6.26 -15.90
C HIS A 387 7.11 5.69 -16.22
N ILE A 388 6.11 6.57 -16.33
CA ILE A 388 4.69 6.21 -16.55
C ILE A 388 4.50 5.26 -17.75
N GLU A 389 5.10 5.55 -18.91
CA GLU A 389 4.93 4.71 -20.10
C GLU A 389 5.52 3.32 -19.94
N GLU A 390 6.62 3.21 -19.20
CA GLU A 390 7.22 1.92 -18.89
C GLU A 390 6.33 1.11 -17.94
N LYS A 391 5.70 1.79 -16.96
CA LYS A 391 4.70 1.15 -16.09
C LYS A 391 3.45 0.73 -16.84
N ILE A 392 2.98 1.50 -17.81
CA ILE A 392 1.89 1.10 -18.72
C ILE A 392 2.29 -0.18 -19.46
N ARG A 393 3.47 -0.22 -20.10
CA ARG A 393 3.98 -1.39 -20.83
C ARG A 393 4.08 -2.63 -19.95
N GLN A 394 4.71 -2.51 -18.77
CA GLN A 394 4.85 -3.60 -17.82
C GLN A 394 3.49 -4.13 -17.37
N THR A 395 2.53 -3.24 -17.12
CA THR A 395 1.19 -3.63 -16.67
C THR A 395 0.40 -4.32 -17.77
N VAL A 396 0.48 -3.85 -19.01
CA VAL A 396 -0.14 -4.50 -20.18
C VAL A 396 0.42 -5.91 -20.38
N GLN A 397 1.74 -6.11 -20.23
CA GLN A 397 2.35 -7.45 -20.29
C GLN A 397 1.85 -8.37 -19.17
N ILE A 398 1.61 -7.84 -17.97
CA ILE A 398 1.03 -8.61 -16.86
C ILE A 398 -0.41 -9.02 -17.18
N LEU A 399 -1.23 -8.11 -17.72
CA LEU A 399 -2.60 -8.39 -18.13
C LEU A 399 -2.67 -9.43 -19.26
N GLU A 400 -1.76 -9.35 -20.23
CA GLU A 400 -1.61 -10.34 -21.30
C GLU A 400 -1.27 -11.73 -20.72
N LYS A 401 -0.28 -11.79 -19.83
CA LYS A 401 0.14 -13.04 -19.19
C LYS A 401 -0.96 -13.69 -18.35
N ASN A 402 -1.83 -12.88 -17.75
CA ASN A 402 -2.97 -13.37 -16.96
C ASN A 402 -4.18 -13.78 -17.82
N GLY A 403 -4.15 -13.53 -19.14
CA GLY A 403 -5.27 -13.77 -20.03
C GLY A 403 -6.42 -12.76 -19.88
N ASP A 404 -6.16 -11.61 -19.25
CA ASP A 404 -7.13 -10.51 -19.14
C ASP A 404 -7.32 -9.82 -20.50
N ILE A 405 -6.24 -9.76 -21.29
CA ILE A 405 -6.20 -9.27 -22.68
C ILE A 405 -5.43 -10.24 -23.57
N GLU A 406 -5.71 -10.22 -24.87
CA GLU A 406 -5.02 -11.02 -25.89
C GLU A 406 -4.26 -10.09 -26.84
N ARG A 407 -2.99 -10.37 -27.12
CA ARG A 407 -2.22 -9.63 -28.11
C ARG A 407 -2.53 -10.12 -29.51
N LEU A 408 -2.84 -9.17 -30.40
CA LEU A 408 -3.13 -9.38 -31.82
C LEU A 408 -1.95 -8.92 -32.69
N ASP A 409 -2.06 -9.16 -34.00
CA ASP A 409 -1.09 -8.68 -34.98
C ASP A 409 -0.98 -7.15 -35.00
N ARG A 410 0.19 -6.66 -35.43
CA ARG A 410 0.49 -5.22 -35.63
C ARG A 410 0.36 -4.33 -34.38
N GLY A 411 0.48 -4.91 -33.18
CA GLY A 411 0.54 -4.16 -31.92
C GLY A 411 -0.81 -3.81 -31.30
N TYR A 412 -1.87 -4.48 -31.74
CA TYR A 412 -3.19 -4.40 -31.13
C TYR A 412 -3.34 -5.39 -29.97
N TYR A 413 -4.25 -5.08 -29.06
CA TYR A 413 -4.69 -5.93 -27.97
C TYR A 413 -6.22 -6.00 -27.97
N ARG A 414 -6.78 -7.15 -27.62
CA ARG A 414 -8.22 -7.40 -27.48
C ARG A 414 -8.57 -7.66 -26.02
N LYS A 415 -9.69 -7.12 -25.58
CA LYS A 415 -10.25 -7.39 -24.23
C LYS A 415 -10.79 -8.81 -24.12
N ILE A 416 -10.43 -9.53 -23.07
CA ILE A 416 -10.96 -10.88 -22.79
C ILE A 416 -11.74 -10.89 -21.47
N ARG A 417 -11.11 -10.44 -20.36
CA ARG A 417 -11.68 -10.46 -18.98
C ARG A 417 -11.39 -9.19 -18.19
N VAL A 418 -11.35 -8.04 -18.87
CA VAL A 418 -10.89 -6.77 -18.26
C VAL A 418 -11.94 -6.09 -17.40
#